data_AF-W2RD26-F1
#
_entry.id   AF-W2RD26-F1
#
_cell.length_a   1.000
_cell.length_b   1.000
_cell.length_c   1.000
_cell.angle_alpha   90.00
_cell.angle_beta   90.00
_cell.angle_gamma   90.00
#
_symmetry.space_group_name_H-M   'P 1'
#
loop_
_entity.id
_entity.type
_entity.pdbx_description
1 polymer ?
#
loop_
_entity_poly.entity_id
_entity_poly.type
_entity_poly.pdbx_seq_one_letter_code
_entity_poly.pdbx_strand_id
1 'polypeptide(L)'
;MTSRYKPELLKFMSYKDGVEYNSDHAFTMEELLAITPEHVCHWMNELAYGSPVPSDDMRPVHRRSATLEFSKKAISSFMPRINASWDPVTAHGNSTRSDAVNKLIKRVKKFEVRREGVEPKARRSLEFDEFLNSLSLVRSKWGKGETAYMVSSVLTLQWHIMARIDDMMKLQFANFVPNRQYPSTLLCQMRWSKNIHEERDAPEQIVLGSMDPKMCGLLNLAVYIETSTNVSNSEFIYGHPKDGNRVVRRFLGDIITNTAFKNMKTGKLGTHSFRKGASTYASRCGMSKDFVNRRGRWRTRKGVVDVYIDNTQPYPDACTAAALAGPLGPCFYVRKHGIDCVSPTLFVDQIAPTIKQVMGEAVATTLAMPLLWAAMEPSDNYTYELIPDRLKQKIIGAYVNSGGSESLNPIDRVGATDVNRRGIIAGSSTGGEGSRREFASLHSQYAAVQRSVSELMSEMQRSRHENQRELQKIQTILKRVMMQPAVRLDAPSHVVVYPEKRVARLSKRPKDLFELWHEFQFGNGGLKPAKDFTPVERGANKFAFSRRKVFWDIVAALIRSGYTSDTAIDKIYAVYGRQLPVSSILTALRGKVAMQVFACNNLPQY
;
A
#
# COMPACT_ATOMS: atom_id res chain seq x y z
N MET A 1 -27.94 12.35 -3.80
CA MET A 1 -26.57 12.48 -4.38
C MET A 1 -26.32 13.84 -5.05
N THR A 2 -27.34 14.53 -5.54
CA THR A 2 -27.25 15.79 -6.30
C THR A 2 -26.76 17.00 -5.51
N SER A 3 -27.08 17.11 -4.21
CA SER A 3 -26.64 18.23 -3.34
C SER A 3 -25.12 18.47 -3.36
N ARG A 4 -24.29 17.42 -3.41
CA ARG A 4 -22.82 17.57 -3.47
C ARG A 4 -22.31 18.14 -4.80
N TYR A 5 -23.03 17.89 -5.89
CA TYR A 5 -22.61 18.27 -7.24
C TYR A 5 -23.22 19.60 -7.69
N LYS A 6 -24.31 20.04 -7.07
CA LYS A 6 -25.01 21.29 -7.40
C LYS A 6 -24.10 22.53 -7.42
N PRO A 7 -23.18 22.74 -6.45
CA PRO A 7 -22.28 23.90 -6.48
C PRO A 7 -21.38 23.95 -7.72
N GLU A 8 -21.04 22.79 -8.28
CA GLU A 8 -20.19 22.70 -9.46
C GLU A 8 -20.99 22.92 -10.75
N LEU A 9 -22.24 22.44 -10.79
CA LEU A 9 -23.17 22.76 -11.88
C LEU A 9 -23.45 24.27 -11.94
N LEU A 10 -23.71 24.91 -10.79
CA LEU A 10 -23.98 26.35 -10.73
C LEU A 10 -22.81 27.15 -11.31
N LYS A 11 -21.56 26.83 -10.94
CA LYS A 11 -20.37 27.48 -11.52
C LYS A 11 -20.28 27.33 -13.03
N PHE A 12 -20.61 26.14 -13.54
CA PHE A 12 -20.58 25.87 -14.97
C PHE A 12 -21.67 26.66 -15.71
N MET A 13 -22.90 26.62 -15.23
CA MET A 13 -24.02 27.32 -15.84
C MET A 13 -23.82 28.84 -15.76
N SER A 14 -23.31 29.35 -14.63
CA SER A 14 -22.96 30.76 -14.50
C SER A 14 -21.90 31.21 -15.49
N TYR A 15 -20.91 30.36 -15.77
CA TYR A 15 -19.93 30.62 -16.82
C TYR A 15 -20.54 30.59 -18.22
N LYS A 16 -21.40 29.60 -18.50
CA LYS A 16 -22.06 29.42 -19.81
C LYS A 16 -22.99 30.60 -20.13
N ASP A 17 -23.79 31.02 -19.15
CA ASP A 17 -24.88 31.99 -19.34
C ASP A 17 -24.46 33.42 -18.98
N GLY A 18 -23.27 33.61 -18.39
CA GLY A 18 -22.76 34.92 -17.98
C GLY A 18 -23.51 35.55 -16.80
N VAL A 19 -24.23 34.75 -16.01
CA VAL A 19 -25.05 35.22 -14.88
C VAL A 19 -24.74 34.45 -13.60
N GLU A 20 -24.83 35.10 -12.44
CA GLU A 20 -24.70 34.40 -11.16
C GLU A 20 -26.02 33.74 -10.75
N TYR A 21 -25.99 32.43 -10.52
CA TYR A 21 -27.14 31.67 -10.05
C TYR A 21 -27.10 31.47 -8.52
N ASN A 22 -28.25 31.67 -7.87
CA ASN A 22 -28.41 31.38 -6.45
C ASN A 22 -28.25 29.87 -6.15
N SER A 23 -27.81 29.53 -4.93
CA SER A 23 -27.59 28.13 -4.51
C SER A 23 -28.82 27.23 -4.67
N ASP A 24 -30.01 27.83 -4.57
CA ASP A 24 -31.28 27.12 -4.59
C ASP A 24 -31.88 27.01 -6.01
N HIS A 25 -31.29 27.72 -6.99
CA HIS A 25 -31.75 27.70 -8.38
C HIS A 25 -31.83 26.27 -8.94
N ALA A 26 -32.91 25.97 -9.66
CA ALA A 26 -33.19 24.67 -10.24
C ALA A 26 -33.29 24.84 -11.76
N PHE A 27 -32.32 24.28 -12.48
CA PHE A 27 -32.30 24.31 -13.94
C PHE A 27 -33.38 23.40 -14.52
N THR A 28 -34.10 23.93 -15.49
CA THR A 28 -35.10 23.23 -16.29
C THR A 28 -34.44 22.19 -17.20
N MET A 29 -35.25 21.24 -17.68
CA MET A 29 -34.77 20.23 -18.63
C MET A 29 -34.25 20.87 -19.93
N GLU A 30 -34.88 21.94 -20.38
CA GLU A 30 -34.53 22.66 -21.61
C GLU A 30 -33.16 23.34 -21.48
N GLU A 31 -32.92 24.06 -20.37
CA GLU A 31 -31.61 24.68 -20.08
C GLU A 31 -30.49 23.65 -20.03
N LEU A 32 -30.75 22.46 -19.49
CA LEU A 32 -29.78 21.38 -19.42
C LEU A 32 -29.56 20.71 -20.79
N LEU A 33 -30.59 20.58 -21.63
CA LEU A 33 -30.46 20.06 -22.99
C LEU A 33 -29.73 21.04 -23.93
N ALA A 34 -29.75 22.34 -23.62
CA ALA A 34 -28.99 23.35 -24.35
C ALA A 34 -27.46 23.30 -24.10
N ILE A 35 -26.99 22.45 -23.18
CA ILE A 35 -25.56 22.29 -22.91
C ILE A 35 -24.89 21.47 -24.02
N THR A 36 -24.05 22.12 -24.84
CA THR A 36 -23.25 21.48 -25.89
C THR A 36 -21.88 21.00 -25.37
N PRO A 37 -21.20 20.07 -26.08
CA PRO A 37 -19.82 19.72 -25.78
C PRO A 37 -18.84 20.89 -25.78
N GLU A 38 -19.10 21.89 -26.63
CA GLU A 38 -18.26 23.09 -26.76
C GLU A 38 -18.32 23.95 -25.50
N HIS A 39 -19.52 24.19 -24.93
CA HIS A 39 -19.66 24.89 -23.64
C HIS A 39 -18.83 24.20 -22.54
N VAL A 40 -18.90 22.87 -22.48
CA VAL A 40 -18.14 22.08 -21.49
C VAL A 40 -16.63 22.18 -21.75
N CYS A 41 -16.20 22.14 -23.02
CA CYS A 41 -14.79 22.28 -23.37
C CYS A 41 -14.23 23.66 -23.07
N HIS A 42 -14.94 24.73 -23.45
CA HIS A 42 -14.55 26.12 -23.15
C HIS A 42 -14.40 26.34 -21.65
N TRP A 43 -15.37 25.89 -20.85
CA TRP A 43 -15.27 25.99 -19.40
C TRP A 43 -14.10 25.19 -18.81
N MET A 44 -13.89 23.95 -19.26
CA MET A 44 -12.75 23.15 -18.78
C MET A 44 -11.40 23.71 -19.23
N ASN A 45 -11.33 24.32 -20.41
CA ASN A 45 -10.15 25.01 -20.89
C ASN A 45 -9.89 26.27 -20.06
N GLU A 46 -10.91 27.07 -19.76
CA GLU A 46 -10.82 28.21 -18.87
C GLU A 46 -10.26 27.79 -17.50
N LEU A 47 -10.80 26.71 -16.94
CA LEU A 47 -10.31 26.17 -15.67
C LEU A 47 -8.86 25.69 -15.75
N ALA A 48 -8.44 25.05 -16.84
CA ALA A 48 -7.13 24.41 -16.93
C ALA A 48 -6.02 25.34 -17.43
N TYR A 49 -6.30 26.12 -18.46
CA TYR A 49 -5.38 26.97 -19.22
C TYR A 49 -5.60 28.48 -18.99
N GLY A 50 -6.73 28.89 -18.40
CA GLY A 50 -7.07 30.31 -18.25
C GLY A 50 -7.55 30.98 -19.55
N SER A 51 -8.00 30.18 -20.52
CA SER A 51 -8.60 30.64 -21.77
C SER A 51 -9.62 29.60 -22.26
N PRO A 52 -10.78 30.00 -22.82
CA PRO A 52 -11.75 29.07 -23.39
C PRO A 52 -11.20 28.35 -24.63
N VAL A 53 -10.35 29.04 -25.39
CA VAL A 53 -9.76 28.57 -26.65
C VAL A 53 -8.23 28.66 -26.51
N PRO A 54 -7.59 27.68 -25.84
CA PRO A 54 -6.16 27.71 -25.59
C PRO A 54 -5.38 27.50 -26.89
N SER A 55 -4.31 28.28 -27.09
CA SER A 55 -3.37 28.03 -28.19
C SER A 55 -2.52 26.78 -27.91
N ASP A 56 -1.86 26.26 -28.94
CA ASP A 56 -1.01 25.06 -28.83
C ASP A 56 0.20 25.24 -27.89
N ASP A 57 0.64 26.49 -27.69
CA ASP A 57 1.74 26.85 -26.79
C ASP A 57 1.32 26.99 -25.33
N MET A 58 0.02 27.13 -25.04
CA MET A 58 -0.46 27.21 -23.67
C MET A 58 -0.28 25.89 -22.92
N ARG A 59 -0.18 25.99 -21.60
CA ARG A 59 0.00 24.85 -20.69
C ARG A 59 -1.07 24.84 -19.60
N PRO A 60 -1.60 23.68 -19.21
CA PRO A 60 -2.69 23.60 -18.24
C PRO A 60 -2.17 23.71 -16.80
N VAL A 61 -1.80 24.93 -16.41
CA VAL A 61 -1.13 25.24 -15.13
C VAL A 61 -2.07 25.71 -14.02
N HIS A 62 -3.38 25.77 -14.26
CA HIS A 62 -4.34 26.30 -13.29
C HIS A 62 -5.11 25.21 -12.51
N ARG A 63 -5.57 24.16 -13.21
CA ARG A 63 -6.35 23.05 -12.61
C ARG A 63 -5.89 21.70 -13.12
N ARG A 64 -5.97 20.69 -12.24
CA ARG A 64 -5.65 19.30 -12.59
C ARG A 64 -6.80 18.58 -13.27
N SER A 65 -6.46 17.58 -14.07
CA SER A 65 -7.38 16.65 -14.71
C SER A 65 -8.34 16.00 -13.72
N ALA A 66 -7.89 15.69 -12.49
CA ALA A 66 -8.74 15.11 -11.46
C ALA A 66 -9.87 16.06 -11.01
N THR A 67 -9.60 17.38 -11.02
CA THR A 67 -10.62 18.40 -10.80
C THR A 67 -11.59 18.44 -11.98
N LEU A 68 -11.07 18.45 -13.21
CA LEU A 68 -11.92 18.43 -14.42
C LEU A 68 -12.80 17.16 -14.50
N GLU A 69 -12.28 16.00 -14.10
CA GLU A 69 -13.06 14.75 -14.01
C GLU A 69 -14.17 14.84 -12.98
N PHE A 70 -13.91 15.49 -11.85
CA PHE A 70 -14.95 15.76 -10.85
C PHE A 70 -16.01 16.70 -11.42
N SER A 71 -15.60 17.82 -12.03
CA SER A 71 -16.50 18.78 -12.65
C SER A 71 -17.35 18.15 -13.76
N LYS A 72 -16.73 17.37 -14.63
CA LYS A 72 -17.41 16.53 -15.64
C LYS A 72 -18.47 15.64 -15.00
N LYS A 73 -18.10 14.90 -13.95
CA LYS A 73 -19.01 13.98 -13.26
C LYS A 73 -20.16 14.74 -12.59
N ALA A 74 -19.88 15.90 -12.00
CA ALA A 74 -20.87 16.73 -11.35
C ALA A 74 -21.92 17.22 -12.35
N ILE A 75 -21.51 17.84 -13.46
CA ILE A 75 -22.42 18.28 -14.53
C ILE A 75 -23.19 17.09 -15.09
N SER A 76 -22.49 16.00 -15.44
CA SER A 76 -23.11 14.80 -16.00
C SER A 76 -24.22 14.23 -15.13
N SER A 77 -24.17 14.42 -13.81
CA SER A 77 -25.18 13.88 -12.88
C SER A 77 -26.54 14.58 -12.97
N PHE A 78 -26.59 15.76 -13.61
CA PHE A 78 -27.83 16.52 -13.85
C PHE A 78 -28.32 16.42 -15.28
N MET A 79 -27.50 15.96 -16.23
CA MET A 79 -27.89 15.87 -17.64
C MET A 79 -29.09 14.93 -17.82
N PRO A 80 -30.17 15.34 -18.51
CA PRO A 80 -31.38 14.52 -18.69
C PRO A 80 -31.09 13.15 -19.31
N ARG A 81 -30.14 13.10 -20.25
CA ARG A 81 -29.72 11.86 -20.94
C ARG A 81 -28.47 11.24 -20.32
N ILE A 82 -28.41 11.13 -19.00
CA ILE A 82 -27.20 10.76 -18.22
C ILE A 82 -26.42 9.56 -18.78
N ASN A 83 -27.14 8.52 -19.24
CA ASN A 83 -26.55 7.26 -19.72
C ASN A 83 -26.25 7.24 -21.22
N ALA A 84 -26.76 8.19 -22.01
CA ALA A 84 -26.55 8.24 -23.45
C ALA A 84 -25.16 8.80 -23.77
N SER A 85 -24.44 8.13 -24.67
CA SER A 85 -23.26 8.72 -25.29
C SER A 85 -23.66 9.92 -26.15
N TRP A 86 -22.75 10.87 -26.32
CA TRP A 86 -22.97 11.99 -27.23
C TRP A 86 -22.75 11.54 -28.68
N ASP A 87 -23.76 11.75 -29.51
CA ASP A 87 -23.66 11.59 -30.96
C ASP A 87 -23.36 12.96 -31.60
N PRO A 88 -22.19 13.14 -32.25
CA PRO A 88 -21.84 14.39 -32.90
C PRO A 88 -22.67 14.69 -34.15
N VAL A 89 -23.29 13.68 -34.79
CA VAL A 89 -24.07 13.87 -36.02
C VAL A 89 -25.46 14.40 -35.69
N THR A 90 -26.14 13.79 -34.73
CA THR A 90 -27.50 14.20 -34.33
C THR A 90 -27.51 15.26 -33.23
N ALA A 91 -26.34 15.70 -32.75
CA ALA A 91 -26.17 16.60 -31.61
C ALA A 91 -26.99 16.15 -30.38
N HIS A 92 -27.00 14.83 -30.14
CA HIS A 92 -27.91 14.20 -29.21
C HIS A 92 -27.16 13.40 -28.15
N GLY A 93 -27.61 13.46 -26.90
CA GLY A 93 -27.11 12.64 -25.80
C GLY A 93 -26.54 13.49 -24.67
N ASN A 94 -25.62 12.93 -23.88
CA ASN A 94 -24.97 13.66 -22.80
C ASN A 94 -23.67 14.33 -23.29
N SER A 95 -23.69 15.66 -23.43
CA SER A 95 -22.56 16.46 -23.92
C SER A 95 -21.26 16.27 -23.15
N THR A 96 -21.34 16.01 -21.84
CA THR A 96 -20.15 15.71 -21.00
C THR A 96 -19.47 14.39 -21.38
N ARG A 97 -20.17 13.47 -22.06
CA ARG A 97 -19.68 12.17 -22.50
C ARG A 97 -19.10 12.19 -23.92
N SER A 98 -19.06 13.35 -24.57
CA SER A 98 -18.46 13.54 -25.89
C SER A 98 -16.95 13.24 -25.92
N ASP A 99 -16.48 12.86 -27.11
CA ASP A 99 -15.06 12.61 -27.36
C ASP A 99 -14.19 13.85 -27.16
N ALA A 100 -14.71 15.04 -27.48
CA ALA A 100 -13.99 16.30 -27.30
C ALA A 100 -13.62 16.53 -25.82
N VAL A 101 -14.60 16.43 -24.91
CA VAL A 101 -14.41 16.56 -23.46
C VAL A 101 -13.43 15.49 -22.95
N ASN A 102 -13.56 14.25 -23.41
CA ASN A 102 -12.65 13.15 -23.03
C ASN A 102 -11.21 13.40 -23.50
N LYS A 103 -11.03 13.87 -24.73
CA LYS A 103 -9.72 14.19 -25.32
C LYS A 103 -9.06 15.37 -24.61
N LEU A 104 -9.82 16.40 -24.21
CA LEU A 104 -9.33 17.52 -23.40
C LEU A 104 -8.75 17.02 -22.07
N ILE A 105 -9.51 16.25 -21.30
CA ILE A 105 -9.04 15.72 -20.01
C ILE A 105 -7.79 14.83 -20.20
N LYS A 106 -7.76 14.00 -21.25
CA LYS A 106 -6.57 13.19 -21.59
C LYS A 106 -5.35 14.06 -21.94
N ARG A 107 -5.55 15.19 -22.62
CA ARG A 107 -4.48 16.15 -22.95
C ARG A 107 -3.91 16.79 -21.68
N VAL A 108 -4.77 17.25 -20.77
CA VAL A 108 -4.34 17.80 -19.46
C VAL A 108 -3.55 16.76 -18.67
N LYS A 109 -4.03 15.51 -18.59
CA LYS A 109 -3.28 14.40 -17.96
C LYS A 109 -1.88 14.22 -18.56
N LYS A 110 -1.75 14.34 -19.88
CA LYS A 110 -0.48 14.18 -20.59
C LYS A 110 0.51 15.29 -20.22
N PHE A 111 0.05 16.55 -20.08
CA PHE A 111 0.89 17.64 -19.58
C PHE A 111 1.28 17.44 -18.11
N GLU A 112 0.35 17.00 -17.25
CA GLU A 112 0.67 16.72 -15.84
C GLU A 112 1.77 15.67 -15.68
N VAL A 113 1.70 14.54 -16.39
CA VAL A 113 2.74 13.49 -16.28
C VAL A 113 4.07 13.91 -16.88
N ARG A 114 4.08 14.91 -17.78
CA ARG A 114 5.27 15.55 -18.33
C ARG A 114 5.84 16.66 -17.45
N ARG A 115 5.19 16.97 -16.32
CA ARG A 115 5.51 18.09 -15.43
C ARG A 115 5.38 19.46 -16.09
N GLU A 116 4.48 19.55 -17.07
CA GLU A 116 4.12 20.78 -17.79
C GLU A 116 2.72 21.28 -17.38
N GLY A 117 2.13 20.67 -16.35
CA GLY A 117 0.83 21.07 -15.77
C GLY A 117 0.94 21.25 -14.26
N VAL A 118 -0.20 21.34 -13.57
CA VAL A 118 -0.21 21.52 -12.11
C VAL A 118 0.40 20.33 -11.37
N GLU A 119 1.30 20.61 -10.42
CA GLU A 119 1.99 19.61 -9.60
C GLU A 119 1.05 18.67 -8.81
N PRO A 120 1.43 17.38 -8.65
CA PRO A 120 0.67 16.41 -7.88
C PRO A 120 0.66 16.72 -6.37
N LYS A 121 -0.46 17.21 -5.86
CA LYS A 121 -0.84 17.13 -4.43
C LYS A 121 -1.09 15.69 -3.90
N ALA A 122 -0.60 14.67 -4.60
CA ALA A 122 -0.81 13.27 -4.21
C ALA A 122 -0.02 12.95 -2.93
N ARG A 123 -0.64 12.19 -2.02
CA ARG A 123 0.03 11.69 -0.82
C ARG A 123 0.72 10.36 -1.12
N ARG A 124 2.00 10.25 -0.78
CA ARG A 124 2.80 9.03 -0.99
C ARG A 124 2.45 7.94 0.03
N SER A 125 2.96 6.72 -0.18
CA SER A 125 2.97 5.67 0.82
C SER A 125 3.86 6.08 2.01
N LEU A 126 3.43 5.72 3.21
CA LEU A 126 4.25 5.79 4.41
C LEU A 126 5.31 4.67 4.34
N GLU A 127 6.55 4.97 4.67
CA GLU A 127 7.60 3.97 4.80
C GLU A 127 7.47 3.24 6.15
N PHE A 128 7.96 2.01 6.25
CA PHE A 128 7.78 1.20 7.46
C PHE A 128 8.41 1.83 8.71
N ASP A 129 9.62 2.38 8.59
CA ASP A 129 10.27 3.10 9.68
C ASP A 129 9.50 4.35 10.12
N GLU A 130 8.84 5.03 9.19
CA GLU A 130 7.98 6.18 9.50
C GLU A 130 6.73 5.73 10.27
N PHE A 131 6.22 4.54 9.95
CA PHE A 131 5.14 3.91 10.70
C PHE A 131 5.56 3.60 12.14
N LEU A 132 6.69 2.92 12.34
CA LEU A 132 7.20 2.63 13.69
C LEU A 132 7.52 3.90 14.48
N ASN A 133 8.10 4.91 13.84
CA ASN A 133 8.35 6.20 14.46
C ASN A 133 7.04 6.93 14.82
N SER A 134 6.00 6.84 13.98
CA SER A 134 4.67 7.35 14.31
C SER A 134 4.12 6.68 15.57
N LEU A 135 4.24 5.35 15.69
CA LEU A 135 3.77 4.62 16.87
C LEU A 135 4.55 5.03 18.13
N SER A 136 5.86 5.27 18.02
CA SER A 136 6.66 5.81 19.13
C SER A 136 6.18 7.18 19.59
N LEU A 137 5.86 8.09 18.66
CA LEU A 137 5.34 9.43 18.98
C LEU A 137 3.89 9.40 19.52
N VAL A 138 3.10 8.41 19.12
CA VAL A 138 1.77 8.18 19.72
C VAL A 138 1.95 7.69 21.15
N ARG A 139 2.85 6.72 21.40
CA ARG A 139 3.14 6.20 22.75
C ARG A 139 3.70 7.26 23.69
N SER A 140 4.52 8.20 23.21
CA SER A 140 5.00 9.31 24.08
C SER A 140 3.88 10.27 24.53
N LYS A 141 2.66 10.13 24.00
CA LYS A 141 1.46 10.86 24.44
C LYS A 141 0.55 10.01 25.34
N TRP A 142 0.92 8.78 25.66
CA TRP A 142 0.20 7.97 26.66
C TRP A 142 0.22 8.68 28.02
N GLY A 143 -0.81 8.42 28.84
CA GLY A 143 -1.06 9.14 30.10
C GLY A 143 -1.65 10.55 29.95
N LYS A 144 -1.60 11.18 28.78
CA LYS A 144 -2.14 12.54 28.53
C LYS A 144 -3.60 12.56 28.07
N GLY A 145 -4.25 11.39 27.96
CA GLY A 145 -5.65 11.22 27.57
C GLY A 145 -5.89 9.94 26.77
N GLU A 146 -7.16 9.54 26.64
CA GLU A 146 -7.55 8.28 26.00
C GLU A 146 -7.30 8.24 24.48
N THR A 147 -7.23 9.42 23.83
CA THR A 147 -7.06 9.51 22.37
C THR A 147 -5.76 8.85 21.89
N ALA A 148 -4.69 8.88 22.68
CA ALA A 148 -3.42 8.26 22.28
C ALA A 148 -3.52 6.73 22.26
N TYR A 149 -4.23 6.11 23.22
CA TYR A 149 -4.50 4.67 23.22
C TYR A 149 -5.39 4.29 22.02
N MET A 150 -6.44 5.07 21.76
CA MET A 150 -7.30 4.91 20.60
C MET A 150 -6.49 4.95 19.30
N VAL A 151 -5.65 5.97 19.10
CA VAL A 151 -4.84 6.11 17.88
C VAL A 151 -3.82 4.98 17.76
N SER A 152 -3.20 4.53 18.85
CA SER A 152 -2.32 3.34 18.83
C SER A 152 -3.06 2.11 18.31
N SER A 153 -4.25 1.82 18.86
CA SER A 153 -5.11 0.71 18.42
C SER A 153 -5.51 0.86 16.95
N VAL A 154 -6.01 2.02 16.56
CA VAL A 154 -6.45 2.31 15.19
C VAL A 154 -5.31 2.10 14.19
N LEU A 155 -4.12 2.65 14.44
CA LEU A 155 -3.02 2.59 13.46
C LEU A 155 -2.45 1.19 13.30
N THR A 156 -2.29 0.46 14.40
CA THR A 156 -1.76 -0.91 14.39
C THR A 156 -2.74 -1.88 13.75
N LEU A 157 -4.02 -1.81 14.11
CA LEU A 157 -5.06 -2.62 13.49
C LEU A 157 -5.27 -2.22 12.02
N GLN A 158 -5.34 -0.93 11.70
CA GLN A 158 -5.47 -0.45 10.32
C GLN A 158 -4.34 -0.97 9.42
N TRP A 159 -3.10 -0.93 9.92
CA TRP A 159 -1.94 -1.48 9.24
C TRP A 159 -2.13 -2.98 9.02
N HIS A 160 -2.45 -3.70 10.10
CA HIS A 160 -2.59 -5.14 10.10
C HIS A 160 -3.67 -5.62 9.12
N ILE A 161 -4.85 -5.01 9.10
CA ILE A 161 -5.97 -5.42 8.22
C ILE A 161 -6.08 -4.61 6.93
N MET A 162 -5.15 -3.71 6.62
CA MET A 162 -5.10 -2.89 5.40
C MET A 162 -6.36 -2.05 5.14
N ALA A 163 -6.91 -1.46 6.19
CA ALA A 163 -8.19 -0.75 6.16
C ALA A 163 -8.05 0.75 5.84
N ARG A 164 -9.14 1.39 5.36
CA ARG A 164 -9.21 2.87 5.32
C ARG A 164 -9.56 3.37 6.71
N ILE A 165 -9.10 4.56 7.05
CA ILE A 165 -9.43 5.17 8.34
C ILE A 165 -10.94 5.39 8.50
N ASP A 166 -11.63 5.78 7.42
CA ASP A 166 -13.09 5.96 7.44
C ASP A 166 -13.81 4.62 7.75
N ASP A 167 -13.27 3.51 7.24
CA ASP A 167 -13.81 2.18 7.46
C ASP A 167 -13.52 1.71 8.91
N MET A 168 -12.34 2.02 9.45
CA MET A 168 -11.98 1.71 10.85
C MET A 168 -12.95 2.33 11.85
N MET A 169 -13.43 3.55 11.61
CA MET A 169 -14.38 4.22 12.51
C MET A 169 -15.77 3.57 12.52
N LYS A 170 -16.02 2.66 11.58
CA LYS A 170 -17.27 1.90 11.42
C LYS A 170 -17.12 0.45 11.86
N LEU A 171 -15.96 0.07 12.37
CA LEU A 171 -15.69 -1.28 12.86
C LEU A 171 -16.44 -1.48 14.19
N GLN A 172 -17.26 -2.52 14.24
CA GLN A 172 -18.05 -2.90 15.40
C GLN A 172 -17.38 -4.02 16.20
N PHE A 173 -17.69 -4.13 17.48
CA PHE A 173 -17.21 -5.24 18.32
C PHE A 173 -17.63 -6.60 17.74
N ALA A 174 -18.87 -6.70 17.24
CA ALA A 174 -19.41 -7.89 16.59
C ALA A 174 -18.70 -8.30 15.28
N ASN A 175 -17.78 -7.47 14.75
CA ASN A 175 -16.97 -7.86 13.59
C ASN A 175 -15.79 -8.78 13.98
N PHE A 176 -15.57 -9.02 15.26
CA PHE A 176 -14.52 -9.92 15.75
C PHE A 176 -15.12 -11.18 16.33
N VAL A 177 -14.54 -12.32 15.96
CA VAL A 177 -14.91 -13.63 16.48
C VAL A 177 -13.64 -14.43 16.83
N PRO A 178 -13.72 -15.38 17.77
CA PRO A 178 -12.59 -16.27 18.05
C PRO A 178 -12.26 -17.11 16.81
N ASN A 179 -10.97 -17.28 16.53
CA ASN A 179 -10.54 -18.15 15.45
C ASN A 179 -10.47 -19.60 15.94
N ARG A 180 -11.48 -20.41 15.62
CA ARG A 180 -11.54 -21.82 16.03
C ARG A 180 -10.39 -22.67 15.48
N GLN A 181 -9.86 -22.31 14.32
CA GLN A 181 -8.73 -23.01 13.71
C GLN A 181 -7.40 -22.63 14.38
N TYR A 182 -7.29 -21.37 14.84
CA TYR A 182 -6.07 -20.83 15.42
C TYR A 182 -6.37 -20.02 16.69
N PRO A 183 -6.54 -20.68 17.86
CA PRO A 183 -7.07 -20.07 19.08
C PRO A 183 -6.32 -18.84 19.63
N SER A 184 -5.03 -18.68 19.30
CA SER A 184 -4.23 -17.50 19.67
C SER A 184 -4.43 -16.30 18.72
N THR A 185 -5.41 -16.36 17.82
CA THR A 185 -5.73 -15.32 16.84
C THR A 185 -7.22 -14.99 16.85
N LEU A 186 -7.58 -13.86 16.25
CA LEU A 186 -8.96 -13.47 16.03
C LEU A 186 -9.27 -13.43 14.53
N LEU A 187 -10.54 -13.62 14.19
CA LEU A 187 -11.05 -13.30 12.86
C LEU A 187 -11.76 -11.97 12.94
N CYS A 188 -11.47 -11.09 11.98
CA CYS A 188 -12.10 -9.79 11.81
C CYS A 188 -12.76 -9.74 10.45
N GLN A 189 -14.07 -9.49 10.41
CA GLN A 189 -14.81 -9.32 9.18
C GLN A 189 -15.31 -7.88 9.06
N MET A 190 -14.58 -7.05 8.31
CA MET A 190 -14.99 -5.67 8.10
C MET A 190 -16.13 -5.61 7.08
N ARG A 191 -17.34 -5.29 7.56
CA ARG A 191 -18.56 -5.25 6.74
C ARG A 191 -18.81 -3.88 6.10
N TRP A 192 -18.21 -2.82 6.63
CA TRP A 192 -18.41 -1.46 6.15
C TRP A 192 -17.19 -0.95 5.38
N SER A 193 -17.33 -0.82 4.06
CA SER A 193 -16.37 -0.13 3.21
C SER A 193 -17.04 0.31 1.92
N LYS A 194 -16.55 1.40 1.30
CA LYS A 194 -16.96 1.81 -0.07
C LYS A 194 -16.75 0.73 -1.13
N ASN A 195 -15.97 -0.29 -0.82
CA ASN A 195 -15.67 -1.38 -1.74
C ASN A 195 -16.55 -2.61 -1.54
N ILE A 196 -17.38 -2.67 -0.49
CA ILE A 196 -18.19 -3.83 -0.14
C ILE A 196 -19.62 -3.59 -0.64
N HIS A 197 -20.10 -4.47 -1.51
CA HIS A 197 -21.46 -4.46 -2.04
C HIS A 197 -22.22 -5.76 -1.79
N GLU A 198 -21.49 -6.85 -1.60
CA GLU A 198 -22.02 -8.17 -1.27
C GLU A 198 -21.13 -8.85 -0.23
N GLU A 199 -21.61 -9.95 0.35
CA GLU A 199 -20.91 -10.69 1.40
C GLU A 199 -19.52 -11.18 0.98
N ARG A 200 -19.34 -11.51 -0.30
CA ARG A 200 -18.05 -11.95 -0.87
C ARG A 200 -17.00 -10.84 -0.90
N ASP A 201 -17.38 -9.56 -0.85
CA ASP A 201 -16.45 -8.44 -0.77
C ASP A 201 -15.89 -8.23 0.66
N ALA A 202 -16.44 -8.94 1.65
CA ALA A 202 -16.08 -8.85 3.07
C ALA A 202 -15.55 -10.19 3.61
N PRO A 203 -14.39 -10.68 3.12
CA PRO A 203 -13.78 -11.91 3.65
C PRO A 203 -13.37 -11.74 5.11
N GLU A 204 -13.35 -12.84 5.84
CA GLU A 204 -12.74 -12.88 7.17
C GLU A 204 -11.23 -12.66 7.08
N GLN A 205 -10.67 -11.90 8.02
CA GLN A 205 -9.25 -11.63 8.10
C GLN A 205 -8.69 -12.05 9.45
N ILE A 206 -7.58 -12.75 9.42
CA ILE A 206 -6.83 -13.15 10.59
C ILE A 206 -6.11 -11.91 11.18
N VAL A 207 -6.39 -11.68 12.46
CA VAL A 207 -5.69 -10.74 13.33
C VAL A 207 -4.84 -11.54 14.29
N LEU A 208 -3.53 -11.31 14.25
CA LEU A 208 -2.53 -12.07 15.00
C LEU A 208 -1.54 -11.13 15.69
N GLY A 209 -0.76 -11.66 16.62
CA GLY A 209 0.22 -10.90 17.39
C GLY A 209 1.47 -10.55 16.58
N SER A 210 2.24 -9.57 17.04
CA SER A 210 3.56 -9.24 16.48
C SER A 210 4.65 -9.43 17.53
N MET A 211 5.81 -9.92 17.11
CA MET A 211 7.03 -9.94 17.93
C MET A 211 7.54 -8.52 18.26
N ASP A 212 7.07 -7.48 17.56
CA ASP A 212 7.21 -6.08 17.99
C ASP A 212 5.91 -5.64 18.72
N PRO A 213 5.92 -5.50 20.06
CA PRO A 213 4.73 -5.09 20.83
C PRO A 213 4.16 -3.74 20.38
N LYS A 214 5.01 -2.86 19.86
CA LYS A 214 4.62 -1.51 19.48
C LYS A 214 3.59 -1.53 18.37
N MET A 215 3.72 -2.49 17.43
CA MET A 215 2.80 -2.67 16.31
C MET A 215 1.85 -3.87 16.45
N CYS A 216 1.91 -4.61 17.55
CA CYS A 216 1.04 -5.76 17.81
C CYS A 216 -0.43 -5.33 17.88
N GLY A 217 -1.21 -5.69 16.85
CA GLY A 217 -2.62 -5.30 16.73
C GLY A 217 -3.49 -5.83 17.88
N LEU A 218 -3.24 -7.07 18.34
CA LEU A 218 -3.96 -7.67 19.48
C LEU A 218 -3.70 -6.90 20.78
N LEU A 219 -2.43 -6.63 21.11
CA LEU A 219 -2.07 -5.92 22.33
C LEU A 219 -2.63 -4.49 22.34
N ASN A 220 -2.43 -3.73 21.27
CA ASN A 220 -2.88 -2.34 21.22
C ASN A 220 -4.41 -2.22 21.19
N LEU A 221 -5.12 -3.19 20.61
CA LEU A 221 -6.58 -3.28 20.70
C LEU A 221 -7.03 -3.53 22.14
N ALA A 222 -6.45 -4.51 22.81
CA ALA A 222 -6.78 -4.86 24.18
C ALA A 222 -6.50 -3.70 25.16
N VAL A 223 -5.33 -3.07 25.04
CA VAL A 223 -4.95 -1.89 25.85
C VAL A 223 -5.97 -0.78 25.69
N TYR A 224 -6.39 -0.46 24.45
CA TYR A 224 -7.36 0.60 24.23
C TYR A 224 -8.71 0.28 24.88
N ILE A 225 -9.25 -0.92 24.68
CA ILE A 225 -10.58 -1.28 25.21
C ILE A 225 -10.57 -1.26 26.75
N GLU A 226 -9.53 -1.81 27.39
CA GLU A 226 -9.46 -1.86 28.86
C GLU A 226 -9.05 -0.53 29.53
N THR A 227 -8.60 0.46 28.76
CA THR A 227 -8.26 1.79 29.29
C THR A 227 -9.32 2.83 29.03
N SER A 228 -10.22 2.61 28.06
CA SER A 228 -11.25 3.57 27.71
C SER A 228 -12.50 3.43 28.56
N THR A 229 -12.91 4.53 29.17
CA THR A 229 -14.03 4.57 30.14
C THR A 229 -15.41 4.39 29.51
N ASN A 230 -15.59 4.73 28.24
CA ASN A 230 -16.90 4.79 27.57
C ASN A 230 -17.05 3.82 26.38
N VAL A 231 -16.12 2.88 26.24
CA VAL A 231 -16.08 1.97 25.08
C VAL A 231 -17.30 1.05 25.01
N SER A 232 -17.86 0.67 26.17
CA SER A 232 -19.08 -0.15 26.31
C SER A 232 -20.37 0.56 25.91
N ASN A 233 -20.36 1.89 25.77
CA ASN A 233 -21.55 2.67 25.44
C ASN A 233 -21.78 2.78 23.92
N SER A 234 -20.96 2.11 23.11
CA SER A 234 -21.06 2.11 21.66
C SER A 234 -21.04 0.69 21.11
N GLU A 235 -21.69 0.45 19.98
CA GLU A 235 -21.47 -0.76 19.18
C GLU A 235 -20.15 -0.70 18.39
N PHE A 236 -19.60 0.51 18.19
CA PHE A 236 -18.39 0.76 17.42
C PHE A 236 -17.16 0.79 18.33
N ILE A 237 -16.10 0.12 17.91
CA ILE A 237 -14.85 0.02 18.69
C ILE A 237 -14.32 1.40 19.06
N TYR A 238 -14.38 2.37 18.13
CA TYR A 238 -13.82 3.71 18.32
C TYR A 238 -14.88 4.81 18.54
N GLY A 239 -16.13 4.42 18.83
CA GLY A 239 -17.23 5.29 19.30
C GLY A 239 -17.76 6.37 18.36
N HIS A 240 -17.06 6.71 17.27
CA HIS A 240 -17.34 7.91 16.48
C HIS A 240 -17.42 7.62 14.97
N PRO A 241 -18.45 6.91 14.51
CA PRO A 241 -18.58 6.49 13.11
C PRO A 241 -18.78 7.64 12.12
N LYS A 242 -19.24 8.82 12.57
CA LYS A 242 -19.48 9.99 11.69
C LYS A 242 -18.26 10.92 11.61
N ASP A 243 -17.60 11.19 12.74
CA ASP A 243 -16.53 12.22 12.83
C ASP A 243 -15.21 11.73 13.43
N GLY A 244 -15.09 10.47 13.85
CA GLY A 244 -13.86 9.92 14.45
C GLY A 244 -12.65 9.98 13.52
N ASN A 245 -12.88 9.94 12.20
CA ASN A 245 -11.81 10.11 11.21
C ASN A 245 -11.16 11.50 11.27
N ARG A 246 -11.88 12.54 11.72
CA ARG A 246 -11.35 13.90 11.91
C ARG A 246 -10.42 13.94 13.12
N VAL A 247 -10.79 13.25 14.20
CA VAL A 247 -9.96 13.12 15.41
C VAL A 247 -8.62 12.47 15.06
N VAL A 248 -8.65 11.31 14.40
CA VAL A 248 -7.42 10.61 13.99
C VAL A 248 -6.61 11.46 13.00
N ARG A 249 -7.28 12.15 12.06
CA ARG A 249 -6.59 13.03 11.10
C ARG A 249 -5.88 14.19 11.79
N ARG A 250 -6.52 14.84 12.77
CA ARG A 250 -5.93 15.94 13.55
C ARG A 250 -4.72 15.44 14.32
N PHE A 251 -4.89 14.33 15.05
CA PHE A 251 -3.79 13.73 15.82
C PHE A 251 -2.61 13.37 14.91
N LEU A 252 -2.86 12.72 13.77
CA LEU A 252 -1.82 12.42 12.79
C LEU A 252 -1.17 13.67 12.19
N GLY A 253 -1.92 14.75 12.02
CA GLY A 253 -1.38 16.05 11.64
C GLY A 253 -0.28 16.48 12.61
N ASP A 254 -0.60 16.49 13.91
CA ASP A 254 0.35 16.87 14.97
C ASP A 254 1.56 15.93 15.06
N ILE A 255 1.39 14.63 14.76
CA ILE A 255 2.50 13.66 14.74
C ILE A 255 3.41 13.91 13.53
N ILE A 256 2.84 14.09 12.34
CA ILE A 256 3.62 14.24 11.10
C ILE A 256 4.37 15.59 11.05
N THR A 257 3.83 16.64 11.68
CA THR A 257 4.49 17.95 11.78
C THR A 257 5.45 18.04 12.97
N ASN A 258 5.50 17.02 13.82
CA ASN A 258 6.43 16.98 14.95
C ASN A 258 7.89 16.93 14.45
N THR A 259 8.78 17.68 15.05
CA THR A 259 10.21 17.71 14.69
C THR A 259 10.92 16.37 14.91
N ALA A 260 10.43 15.54 15.83
CA ALA A 260 10.92 14.19 16.08
C ALA A 260 10.38 13.15 15.07
N PHE A 261 9.48 13.54 14.15
CA PHE A 261 9.03 12.68 13.07
C PHE A 261 10.13 12.51 12.02
N LYS A 262 10.57 11.26 11.82
CA LYS A 262 11.65 10.92 10.90
C LYS A 262 11.11 10.79 9.48
N ASN A 263 11.11 11.89 8.73
CA ASN A 263 10.67 11.87 7.33
C ASN A 263 11.72 11.17 6.44
N MET A 264 11.42 9.95 6.00
CA MET A 264 12.33 9.11 5.22
C MET A 264 12.29 9.40 3.73
N LYS A 265 11.23 10.07 3.25
CA LYS A 265 11.03 10.33 1.82
C LYS A 265 10.29 11.63 1.57
N THR A 266 10.74 12.42 0.59
CA THR A 266 10.03 13.64 0.20
C THR A 266 8.60 13.35 -0.28
N GLY A 267 7.68 14.27 0.02
CA GLY A 267 6.28 14.19 -0.39
C GLY A 267 5.28 14.27 0.75
N LYS A 268 4.02 14.48 0.40
CA LYS A 268 2.93 14.71 1.38
C LYS A 268 2.47 13.40 2.00
N LEU A 269 2.20 13.45 3.30
CA LEU A 269 1.60 12.37 4.08
C LEU A 269 0.17 12.72 4.53
N GLY A 270 -0.54 11.71 5.02
CA GLY A 270 -1.87 11.83 5.63
C GLY A 270 -2.48 10.46 5.87
N THR A 271 -3.76 10.41 6.25
CA THR A 271 -4.43 9.15 6.64
C THR A 271 -4.35 8.06 5.57
N HIS A 272 -4.46 8.42 4.28
CA HIS A 272 -4.31 7.45 3.18
C HIS A 272 -2.89 6.90 3.03
N SER A 273 -1.86 7.61 3.51
CA SER A 273 -0.46 7.15 3.45
C SER A 273 -0.23 5.90 4.29
N PHE A 274 -0.95 5.74 5.40
CA PHE A 274 -0.87 4.55 6.27
C PHE A 274 -1.38 3.29 5.56
N ARG A 275 -2.59 3.34 4.97
CA ARG A 275 -3.12 2.22 4.16
C ARG A 275 -2.22 1.89 2.95
N LYS A 276 -1.69 2.93 2.28
CA LYS A 276 -0.72 2.75 1.19
C LYS A 276 0.59 2.13 1.70
N GLY A 277 1.03 2.53 2.89
CA GLY A 277 2.22 2.00 3.55
C GLY A 277 2.10 0.50 3.79
N ALA A 278 1.00 0.06 4.43
CA ALA A 278 0.74 -1.36 4.67
C ALA A 278 0.73 -2.19 3.37
N SER A 279 0.03 -1.72 2.33
CA SER A 279 0.00 -2.41 1.03
C SER A 279 1.34 -2.44 0.30
N THR A 280 2.08 -1.34 0.36
CA THR A 280 3.44 -1.27 -0.21
C THR A 280 4.38 -2.19 0.56
N TYR A 281 4.29 -2.22 1.89
CA TYR A 281 5.11 -3.07 2.74
C TYR A 281 4.84 -4.55 2.48
N ALA A 282 3.58 -4.99 2.50
CA ALA A 282 3.21 -6.36 2.17
C ALA A 282 3.74 -6.79 0.79
N SER A 283 3.61 -5.91 -0.22
CA SER A 283 4.14 -6.18 -1.57
C SER A 283 5.68 -6.31 -1.56
N ARG A 284 6.38 -5.47 -0.79
CA ARG A 284 7.85 -5.54 -0.63
C ARG A 284 8.31 -6.77 0.15
N CYS A 285 7.45 -7.34 0.99
CA CYS A 285 7.66 -8.63 1.65
C CYS A 285 7.36 -9.85 0.75
N GLY A 286 7.16 -9.64 -0.55
CA GLY A 286 6.93 -10.72 -1.52
C GLY A 286 5.48 -11.20 -1.63
N MET A 287 4.52 -10.50 -1.00
CA MET A 287 3.10 -10.87 -1.16
C MET A 287 2.61 -10.56 -2.56
N SER A 288 1.89 -11.52 -3.16
CA SER A 288 1.29 -11.33 -4.48
C SER A 288 0.28 -10.19 -4.46
N LYS A 289 0.08 -9.59 -5.63
CA LYS A 289 -0.93 -8.54 -5.79
C LYS A 289 -2.33 -9.05 -5.42
N ASP A 290 -2.64 -10.31 -5.67
CA ASP A 290 -3.94 -10.90 -5.35
C ASP A 290 -4.14 -11.08 -3.85
N PHE A 291 -3.10 -11.46 -3.11
CA PHE A 291 -3.14 -11.55 -1.65
C PHE A 291 -3.34 -10.17 -1.02
N VAL A 292 -2.60 -9.17 -1.51
CA VAL A 292 -2.75 -7.76 -1.11
C VAL A 292 -4.14 -7.22 -1.45
N ASN A 293 -4.65 -7.50 -2.65
CA ASN A 293 -5.98 -7.06 -3.09
C ASN A 293 -7.07 -7.66 -2.20
N ARG A 294 -7.00 -8.96 -1.92
CA ARG A 294 -7.94 -9.68 -1.05
C ARG A 294 -7.94 -9.09 0.34
N ARG A 295 -6.78 -9.03 1.01
CA ARG A 295 -6.69 -8.55 2.39
C ARG A 295 -7.19 -7.13 2.54
N GLY A 296 -6.87 -6.21 1.62
CA GLY A 296 -7.42 -4.85 1.74
C GLY A 296 -8.76 -4.61 1.06
N ARG A 297 -9.41 -5.66 0.53
CA ARG A 297 -10.70 -5.62 -0.16
C ARG A 297 -10.70 -4.60 -1.30
N TRP A 298 -9.72 -4.66 -2.19
CA TRP A 298 -9.72 -3.86 -3.41
C TRP A 298 -10.58 -4.53 -4.47
N ARG A 299 -11.37 -3.74 -5.19
CA ARG A 299 -12.11 -4.26 -6.33
C ARG A 299 -11.15 -4.64 -7.44
N THR A 300 -11.26 -5.88 -7.89
CA THR A 300 -10.57 -6.44 -9.04
C THR A 300 -11.59 -6.78 -10.13
N ARG A 301 -11.13 -7.06 -11.34
CA ARG A 301 -11.99 -7.71 -12.33
C ARG A 301 -12.19 -9.15 -11.87
N LYS A 302 -13.45 -9.57 -11.68
CA LYS A 302 -13.77 -10.93 -11.24
C LYS A 302 -13.51 -11.91 -12.39
N GLY A 303 -12.72 -12.95 -12.11
CA GLY A 303 -12.63 -14.13 -12.97
C GLY A 303 -13.76 -15.10 -12.65
N VAL A 304 -14.00 -16.06 -13.56
CA VAL A 304 -14.99 -17.14 -13.34
C VAL A 304 -14.68 -17.90 -12.05
N VAL A 305 -13.40 -18.16 -11.79
CA VAL A 305 -12.92 -18.89 -10.61
C VAL A 305 -13.31 -18.22 -9.28
N ASP A 306 -13.42 -16.88 -9.25
CA ASP A 306 -13.77 -16.12 -8.03
C ASP A 306 -15.20 -16.38 -7.55
N VAL A 307 -16.05 -16.96 -8.40
CA VAL A 307 -17.41 -17.40 -8.03
C VAL A 307 -17.36 -18.71 -7.25
N TYR A 308 -16.44 -19.60 -7.60
CA TYR A 308 -16.36 -20.96 -7.07
C TYR A 308 -15.45 -21.08 -5.85
N ILE A 309 -14.40 -20.26 -5.74
CA ILE A 309 -13.56 -20.27 -4.55
C ILE A 309 -14.27 -19.51 -3.43
N ASP A 310 -14.23 -20.10 -2.23
CA ASP A 310 -14.73 -19.48 -1.01
C ASP A 310 -14.14 -18.07 -0.78
N ASN A 311 -14.95 -17.17 -0.20
CA ASN A 311 -14.50 -15.81 0.12
C ASN A 311 -13.44 -15.83 1.23
N THR A 312 -13.57 -16.77 2.16
CA THR A 312 -12.69 -17.00 3.29
C THR A 312 -11.58 -17.95 2.87
N GLN A 313 -10.40 -17.37 2.67
CA GLN A 313 -9.21 -18.12 2.28
C GLN A 313 -8.14 -17.91 3.35
N PRO A 314 -8.08 -18.78 4.38
CA PRO A 314 -7.20 -18.60 5.53
C PRO A 314 -5.73 -18.54 5.14
N TYR A 315 -5.30 -19.32 4.15
CA TYR A 315 -3.90 -19.37 3.71
C TYR A 315 -3.40 -18.03 3.16
N PRO A 316 -3.97 -17.49 2.06
CA PRO A 316 -3.56 -16.18 1.52
C PRO A 316 -3.60 -15.06 2.55
N ASP A 317 -4.62 -15.06 3.40
CA ASP A 317 -4.80 -14.04 4.41
C ASP A 317 -3.76 -14.17 5.54
N ALA A 318 -3.50 -15.38 6.03
CA ALA A 318 -2.48 -15.65 7.05
C ALA A 318 -1.09 -15.22 6.60
N CYS A 319 -0.68 -15.53 5.36
CA CYS A 319 0.60 -15.10 4.81
C CYS A 319 0.75 -13.57 4.83
N THR A 320 -0.31 -12.86 4.40
CA THR A 320 -0.29 -11.41 4.35
C THR A 320 -0.36 -10.78 5.75
N ALA A 321 -1.17 -11.35 6.65
CA ALA A 321 -1.25 -10.96 8.06
C ALA A 321 0.11 -11.10 8.75
N ALA A 322 0.78 -12.22 8.53
CA ALA A 322 2.09 -12.50 9.08
C ALA A 322 3.15 -11.53 8.55
N ALA A 323 3.17 -11.24 7.25
CA ALA A 323 4.04 -10.20 6.70
C ALA A 323 3.78 -8.84 7.37
N LEU A 324 2.50 -8.47 7.56
CA LEU A 324 2.11 -7.20 8.17
C LEU A 324 2.38 -7.11 9.68
N ALA A 325 2.73 -8.22 10.35
CA ALA A 325 3.22 -8.23 11.73
C ALA A 325 4.63 -7.65 11.85
N GLY A 326 5.28 -7.27 10.74
CA GLY A 326 6.57 -6.59 10.74
C GLY A 326 7.75 -7.56 10.64
N PRO A 327 8.99 -7.04 10.65
CA PRO A 327 10.20 -7.80 10.33
C PRO A 327 10.55 -8.83 11.41
N LEU A 328 10.15 -8.61 12.66
CA LEU A 328 10.30 -9.60 13.73
C LEU A 328 9.30 -10.76 13.62
N GLY A 329 8.34 -10.64 12.70
CA GLY A 329 7.34 -11.65 12.41
C GLY A 329 6.16 -11.68 13.38
N PRO A 330 5.14 -12.48 13.05
CA PRO A 330 4.02 -12.76 13.92
C PRO A 330 4.44 -13.50 15.20
N CYS A 331 3.67 -13.27 16.25
CA CYS A 331 3.78 -13.99 17.50
C CYS A 331 2.44 -14.59 17.92
N PHE A 332 2.52 -15.60 18.77
CA PHE A 332 1.39 -16.16 19.49
C PHE A 332 1.64 -16.03 20.99
N TYR A 333 0.59 -15.67 21.71
CA TYR A 333 0.59 -15.67 23.16
C TYR A 333 0.06 -17.02 23.63
N VAL A 334 0.85 -17.71 24.45
CA VAL A 334 0.60 -19.07 24.88
C VAL A 334 0.79 -19.15 26.39
N ARG A 335 -0.15 -19.78 27.09
CA ARG A 335 -0.02 -20.04 28.52
C ARG A 335 1.10 -21.06 28.76
N LYS A 336 1.99 -20.79 29.72
CA LYS A 336 2.98 -21.78 30.16
C LYS A 336 2.30 -22.94 30.88
N HIS A 337 2.77 -24.16 30.62
CA HIS A 337 2.33 -25.34 31.35
C HIS A 337 2.75 -25.28 32.82
N GLY A 338 1.93 -25.82 33.72
CA GLY A 338 2.24 -25.94 35.16
C GLY A 338 1.99 -24.67 35.98
N ILE A 339 1.34 -23.64 35.43
CA ILE A 339 0.95 -22.43 36.17
C ILE A 339 -0.57 -22.39 36.28
N ASP A 340 -1.11 -23.07 37.29
CA ASP A 340 -2.56 -23.32 37.42
C ASP A 340 -3.38 -22.09 37.85
N CYS A 341 -2.73 -21.11 38.48
CA CYS A 341 -3.36 -19.85 38.92
C CYS A 341 -3.94 -18.99 37.78
N VAL A 342 -3.53 -19.24 36.52
CA VAL A 342 -4.11 -18.56 35.34
C VAL A 342 -5.41 -19.23 34.91
N SER A 343 -6.49 -18.97 35.64
CA SER A 343 -7.82 -19.52 35.35
C SER A 343 -8.54 -18.75 34.22
N PRO A 344 -9.56 -19.35 33.56
CA PRO A 344 -10.44 -18.63 32.65
C PRO A 344 -11.06 -17.38 33.30
N THR A 345 -11.49 -17.50 34.56
CA THR A 345 -12.06 -16.40 35.36
C THR A 345 -11.07 -15.25 35.54
N LEU A 346 -9.79 -15.52 35.83
CA LEU A 346 -8.76 -14.48 35.91
C LEU A 346 -8.68 -13.69 34.60
N PHE A 347 -8.63 -14.38 33.46
CA PHE A 347 -8.53 -13.73 32.17
C PHE A 347 -9.72 -12.81 31.86
N VAL A 348 -10.94 -13.32 32.03
CA VAL A 348 -12.12 -12.62 31.49
C VAL A 348 -12.79 -11.70 32.49
N ASP A 349 -12.67 -11.95 33.80
CA ASP A 349 -13.36 -11.15 34.82
C ASP A 349 -12.44 -10.14 35.51
N GLN A 350 -11.12 -10.38 35.55
CA GLN A 350 -10.19 -9.48 36.23
C GLN A 350 -9.24 -8.76 35.27
N ILE A 351 -8.70 -9.47 34.27
CA ILE A 351 -7.74 -8.89 33.31
C ILE A 351 -8.46 -8.16 32.16
N ALA A 352 -9.45 -8.80 31.53
CA ALA A 352 -10.15 -8.30 30.35
C ALA A 352 -11.69 -8.14 30.53
N PRO A 353 -12.19 -7.57 31.65
CA PRO A 353 -13.63 -7.48 31.92
C PRO A 353 -14.39 -6.62 30.91
N THR A 354 -13.79 -5.53 30.43
CA THR A 354 -14.42 -4.64 29.46
C THR A 354 -14.52 -5.32 28.10
N ILE A 355 -13.46 -6.03 27.69
CA ILE A 355 -13.46 -6.82 26.47
C ILE A 355 -14.50 -7.95 26.56
N LYS A 356 -14.63 -8.63 27.71
CA LYS A 356 -15.67 -9.64 27.94
C LYS A 356 -17.06 -9.03 27.74
N GLN A 357 -17.30 -7.86 28.32
CA GLN A 357 -18.58 -7.16 28.21
C GLN A 357 -18.95 -6.83 26.75
N VAL A 358 -18.00 -6.35 25.94
CA VAL A 358 -18.28 -5.86 24.58
C VAL A 358 -18.09 -6.89 23.46
N MET A 359 -17.25 -7.93 23.67
CA MET A 359 -16.85 -8.90 22.63
C MET A 359 -17.05 -10.36 23.05
N GLY A 360 -17.48 -10.62 24.28
CA GLY A 360 -17.70 -11.96 24.82
C GLY A 360 -16.44 -12.66 25.32
N GLU A 361 -16.66 -13.77 26.03
CA GLU A 361 -15.63 -14.49 26.80
C GLU A 361 -14.48 -15.05 25.95
N ALA A 362 -14.79 -15.61 24.78
CA ALA A 362 -13.78 -16.24 23.92
C ALA A 362 -12.79 -15.22 23.34
N VAL A 363 -13.27 -14.05 22.93
CA VAL A 363 -12.42 -12.95 22.45
C VAL A 363 -11.63 -12.35 23.62
N ALA A 364 -12.28 -12.16 24.77
CA ALA A 364 -11.63 -11.67 25.99
C ALA A 364 -10.47 -12.57 26.42
N THR A 365 -10.64 -13.90 26.39
CA THR A 365 -9.57 -14.86 26.68
C THR A 365 -8.37 -14.65 25.77
N THR A 366 -8.61 -14.48 24.46
CA THR A 366 -7.54 -14.26 23.47
C THR A 366 -6.80 -12.95 23.70
N LEU A 367 -7.52 -11.87 24.04
CA LEU A 367 -6.94 -10.54 24.27
C LEU A 367 -6.40 -10.33 25.70
N ALA A 368 -6.80 -11.14 26.67
CA ALA A 368 -6.25 -11.10 28.03
C ALA A 368 -4.80 -11.62 28.08
N MET A 369 -4.46 -12.59 27.23
CA MET A 369 -3.09 -13.14 27.15
C MET A 369 -2.02 -12.08 26.81
N PRO A 370 -2.15 -11.25 25.74
CA PRO A 370 -1.18 -10.18 25.48
C PRO A 370 -1.14 -9.13 26.59
N LEU A 371 -2.27 -8.84 27.26
CA LEU A 371 -2.31 -7.92 28.40
C LEU A 371 -1.51 -8.46 29.58
N LEU A 372 -1.75 -9.72 29.97
CA LEU A 372 -1.01 -10.38 31.05
C LEU A 372 0.48 -10.48 30.73
N TRP A 373 0.81 -10.91 29.51
CA TRP A 373 2.20 -10.96 29.04
C TRP A 373 2.88 -9.59 29.19
N ALA A 374 2.25 -8.52 28.68
CA ALA A 374 2.82 -7.19 28.68
C ALA A 374 2.93 -6.58 30.09
N ALA A 375 1.98 -6.90 30.98
CA ALA A 375 2.02 -6.45 32.37
C ALA A 375 3.16 -7.10 33.17
N MET A 376 3.47 -8.36 32.87
CA MET A 376 4.51 -9.14 33.55
C MET A 376 5.89 -9.03 32.88
N GLU A 377 5.99 -8.37 31.73
CA GLU A 377 7.24 -8.21 31.00
C GLU A 377 8.13 -7.14 31.69
N PRO A 378 9.43 -7.41 31.90
CA PRO A 378 10.34 -6.45 32.52
C PRO A 378 10.41 -5.13 31.73
N SER A 379 10.24 -4.01 32.43
CA SER A 379 10.24 -2.68 31.80
C SER A 379 11.56 -2.37 31.10
N ASP A 380 12.69 -2.87 31.63
CA ASP A 380 14.04 -2.61 31.10
C ASP A 380 14.26 -3.18 29.69
N ASN A 381 13.42 -4.13 29.25
CA ASN A 381 13.47 -4.70 27.91
C ASN A 381 13.03 -3.71 26.82
N TYR A 382 12.36 -2.60 27.18
CA TYR A 382 11.78 -1.67 26.23
C TYR A 382 12.03 -0.21 26.63
N THR A 383 12.40 0.61 25.65
CA THR A 383 12.56 2.07 25.85
C THR A 383 11.22 2.83 25.87
N TYR A 384 10.10 2.12 25.98
CA TYR A 384 8.75 2.66 25.94
C TYR A 384 7.80 1.77 26.72
N GLU A 385 6.75 2.37 27.27
CA GLU A 385 5.71 1.65 28.01
C GLU A 385 4.93 0.70 27.08
N LEU A 386 4.78 -0.58 27.48
CA LEU A 386 4.01 -1.58 26.74
C LEU A 386 2.50 -1.43 26.96
N ILE A 387 2.12 -1.17 28.22
CA ILE A 387 0.76 -1.09 28.74
C ILE A 387 0.73 -0.01 29.84
N PRO A 388 -0.34 0.80 29.96
CA PRO A 388 -0.44 1.88 30.94
C PRO A 388 -0.24 1.42 32.37
N ASP A 389 0.53 2.15 33.17
CA ASP A 389 0.86 1.80 34.57
C ASP A 389 -0.36 1.43 35.41
N ARG A 390 -1.46 2.20 35.31
CA ARG A 390 -2.70 1.89 36.05
C ARG A 390 -3.27 0.52 35.66
N LEU A 391 -3.25 0.18 34.38
CA LEU A 391 -3.72 -1.12 33.88
C LEU A 391 -2.72 -2.24 34.23
N LYS A 392 -1.41 -1.95 34.16
CA LYS A 392 -0.33 -2.86 34.59
C LYS A 392 -0.52 -3.29 36.05
N GLN A 393 -0.67 -2.34 36.96
CA GLN A 393 -0.85 -2.60 38.39
C GLN A 393 -2.14 -3.39 38.68
N LYS A 394 -3.24 -3.07 38.00
CA LYS A 394 -4.49 -3.84 38.09
C LYS A 394 -4.28 -5.31 37.71
N ILE A 395 -3.59 -5.56 36.59
CA ILE A 395 -3.36 -6.93 36.08
C ILE A 395 -2.40 -7.70 36.99
N ILE A 396 -1.30 -7.09 37.42
CA ILE A 396 -0.35 -7.71 38.35
C ILE A 396 -1.07 -8.08 39.65
N GLY A 397 -1.83 -7.14 40.24
CA GLY A 397 -2.60 -7.41 41.46
C GLY A 397 -3.59 -8.57 41.29
N ALA A 398 -4.33 -8.62 40.19
CA ALA A 398 -5.24 -9.73 39.88
C ALA A 398 -4.51 -11.07 39.76
N TYR A 399 -3.36 -11.09 39.10
CA TYR A 399 -2.55 -12.29 38.94
C TYR A 399 -1.97 -12.78 40.28
N VAL A 400 -1.40 -11.90 41.08
CA VAL A 400 -0.86 -12.21 42.42
C VAL A 400 -1.97 -12.71 43.36
N ASN A 401 -3.12 -12.04 43.37
CA ASN A 401 -4.28 -12.45 44.18
C ASN A 401 -4.81 -13.84 43.79
N SER A 402 -4.55 -14.28 42.55
CA SER A 402 -4.91 -15.62 42.08
C SER A 402 -3.85 -16.68 42.42
N GLY A 403 -2.79 -16.32 43.14
CA GLY A 403 -1.66 -17.20 43.48
C GLY A 403 -0.49 -17.14 42.49
N GLY A 404 -0.46 -16.13 41.62
CA GLY A 404 0.65 -15.85 40.70
C GLY A 404 1.87 -15.24 41.39
N SER A 405 3.03 -15.32 40.74
CA SER A 405 4.27 -14.69 41.23
C SER A 405 4.75 -13.60 40.27
N GLU A 406 5.05 -12.41 40.78
CA GLU A 406 5.55 -11.28 39.97
C GLU A 406 6.87 -11.59 39.26
N SER A 407 7.66 -12.53 39.77
CA SER A 407 8.94 -12.92 39.17
C SER A 407 8.80 -13.83 37.95
N LEU A 408 7.60 -14.35 37.68
CA LEU A 408 7.34 -15.31 36.61
C LEU A 408 6.23 -14.80 35.69
N ASN A 409 6.60 -14.43 34.46
CA ASN A 409 5.61 -14.17 33.41
C ASN A 409 4.93 -15.50 33.01
N PRO A 410 3.60 -15.66 33.21
CA PRO A 410 2.92 -16.92 32.96
C PRO A 410 2.55 -17.15 31.49
N ILE A 411 2.76 -16.15 30.65
CA ILE A 411 2.48 -16.20 29.21
C ILE A 411 3.79 -16.16 28.45
N ASP A 412 3.99 -17.11 27.56
CA ASP A 412 5.03 -17.07 26.55
C ASP A 412 4.55 -16.29 25.33
N ARG A 413 5.41 -15.41 24.82
CA ARG A 413 5.25 -14.79 23.50
C ARG A 413 6.22 -15.48 22.54
N VAL A 414 5.68 -16.37 21.71
CA VAL A 414 6.47 -17.24 20.83
C VAL A 414 6.34 -16.79 19.37
N GLY A 415 7.46 -16.81 18.64
CA GLY A 415 7.45 -16.62 17.19
C GLY A 415 6.78 -17.82 16.50
N ALA A 416 6.16 -17.58 15.35
CA ALA A 416 5.44 -18.64 14.62
C ALA A 416 6.32 -19.83 14.17
N THR A 417 7.64 -19.66 14.06
CA THR A 417 8.60 -20.76 13.81
C THR A 417 8.87 -21.63 15.03
N ASP A 418 8.80 -21.07 16.24
CA ASP A 418 9.12 -21.77 17.49
C ASP A 418 7.95 -22.62 18.01
N VAL A 419 6.72 -22.26 17.63
CA VAL A 419 5.51 -23.04 17.94
C VAL A 419 5.59 -24.45 17.35
N ASN A 420 6.22 -24.62 16.17
CA ASN A 420 6.39 -25.92 15.54
C ASN A 420 7.47 -26.78 16.23
N ARG A 421 8.58 -26.16 16.69
CA ARG A 421 9.64 -26.87 17.44
C ARG A 421 9.16 -27.38 18.80
N ARG A 422 8.22 -26.70 19.44
CA ARG A 422 7.70 -27.06 20.77
C ARG A 422 6.42 -27.91 20.72
N GLY A 423 5.87 -28.22 19.54
CA GLY A 423 4.67 -29.06 19.40
C GLY A 423 3.39 -28.47 20.02
N ILE A 424 3.34 -27.15 20.27
CA ILE A 424 2.32 -26.50 21.12
C ILE A 424 0.91 -26.53 20.50
N ILE A 425 0.79 -26.71 19.18
CA ILE A 425 -0.52 -26.88 18.49
C ILE A 425 -0.97 -28.35 18.44
N ALA A 426 -0.12 -29.32 18.85
CA ALA A 426 -0.47 -30.74 18.80
C ALA A 426 -1.47 -31.20 19.89
N GLY A 427 -1.87 -30.30 20.80
CA GLY A 427 -2.63 -30.62 22.00
C GLY A 427 -4.11 -30.23 21.99
N SER A 428 -4.88 -30.52 20.93
CA SER A 428 -6.32 -30.84 21.04
C SER A 428 -6.87 -31.40 19.72
N SER A 429 -7.27 -32.67 19.75
CA SER A 429 -8.03 -33.44 18.74
C SER A 429 -9.30 -32.69 18.29
N THR A 430 -9.67 -32.56 17.01
CA THR A 430 -10.15 -33.60 16.07
C THR A 430 -10.15 -33.10 14.61
N GLY A 431 -9.00 -32.80 14.01
CA GLY A 431 -8.89 -32.41 12.59
C GLY A 431 -8.08 -33.42 11.77
N GLY A 432 -8.65 -33.93 10.67
CA GLY A 432 -8.10 -35.01 9.84
C GLY A 432 -6.70 -34.74 9.24
N GLU A 433 -6.02 -35.81 8.84
CA GLU A 433 -4.65 -35.82 8.30
C GLU A 433 -4.41 -34.85 7.12
N GLY A 434 -5.46 -34.49 6.38
CA GLY A 434 -5.39 -33.48 5.30
C GLY A 434 -4.99 -32.08 5.80
N SER A 435 -5.60 -31.61 6.89
CA SER A 435 -5.30 -30.28 7.46
C SER A 435 -3.89 -30.20 8.06
N ARG A 436 -3.32 -31.33 8.53
CA ARG A 436 -1.94 -31.40 9.03
C ARG A 436 -0.90 -31.22 7.91
N ARG A 437 -1.15 -31.76 6.70
CA ARG A 437 -0.24 -31.64 5.55
C ARG A 437 -0.30 -30.26 4.89
N GLU A 438 -1.47 -29.64 4.80
CA GLU A 438 -1.62 -28.27 4.31
C GLU A 438 -0.92 -27.25 5.23
N PHE A 439 -0.92 -27.49 6.55
CA PHE A 439 -0.30 -26.60 7.52
C PHE A 439 1.23 -26.71 7.59
N ALA A 440 1.81 -27.90 7.38
CA ALA A 440 3.25 -28.04 7.19
C ALA A 440 3.75 -27.28 5.95
N SER A 441 2.93 -27.19 4.90
CA SER A 441 3.18 -26.37 3.71
C SER A 441 3.08 -24.86 4.01
N LEU A 442 2.04 -24.41 4.75
CA LEU A 442 1.93 -23.04 5.30
C LEU A 442 3.18 -22.63 6.08
N HIS A 443 3.65 -23.48 6.98
CA HIS A 443 4.79 -23.20 7.84
C HIS A 443 6.14 -23.26 7.12
N SER A 444 6.32 -24.18 6.17
CA SER A 444 7.52 -24.26 5.34
C SER A 444 7.64 -23.04 4.41
N GLN A 445 6.54 -22.63 3.77
CA GLN A 445 6.50 -21.41 2.95
C GLN A 445 6.60 -20.14 3.80
N TYR A 446 6.00 -20.12 5.00
CA TYR A 446 6.15 -19.02 5.97
C TYR A 446 7.59 -18.89 6.47
N ALA A 447 8.29 -19.99 6.75
CA ALA A 447 9.72 -19.97 7.09
C ALA A 447 10.59 -19.52 5.91
N ALA A 448 10.18 -19.80 4.67
CA ALA A 448 10.82 -19.26 3.47
C ALA A 448 10.55 -17.75 3.30
N VAL A 449 9.33 -17.29 3.58
CA VAL A 449 8.96 -15.86 3.59
C VAL A 449 9.67 -15.12 4.71
N GLN A 450 9.76 -15.66 5.93
CA GLN A 450 10.51 -15.04 7.03
C GLN A 450 12.00 -14.94 6.72
N ARG A 451 12.58 -15.97 6.10
CA ARG A 451 13.97 -15.93 5.61
C ARG A 451 14.13 -14.85 4.54
N SER A 452 13.23 -14.80 3.55
CA SER A 452 13.25 -13.78 2.50
C SER A 452 13.05 -12.36 3.05
N VAL A 453 12.13 -12.15 3.99
CA VAL A 453 11.89 -10.86 4.65
C VAL A 453 13.10 -10.46 5.48
N SER A 454 13.70 -11.40 6.23
CA SER A 454 14.90 -11.12 7.03
C SER A 454 16.10 -10.79 6.16
N GLU A 455 16.30 -11.50 5.05
CA GLU A 455 17.36 -11.27 4.07
C GLU A 455 17.19 -9.91 3.38
N LEU A 456 16.00 -9.62 2.83
CA LEU A 456 15.69 -8.35 2.19
C LEU A 456 15.79 -7.16 3.16
N MET A 457 15.37 -7.33 4.42
CA MET A 457 15.50 -6.29 5.44
C MET A 457 16.95 -6.07 5.86
N SER A 458 17.76 -7.15 5.94
CA SER A 458 19.19 -7.06 6.22
C SER A 458 19.95 -6.39 5.08
N GLU A 459 19.55 -6.63 3.83
CA GLU A 459 20.07 -5.93 2.65
C GLU A 459 19.62 -4.46 2.62
N MET A 460 18.36 -4.17 2.96
CA MET A 460 17.85 -2.80 3.04
C MET A 460 18.55 -2.01 4.16
N GLN A 461 18.79 -2.63 5.32
CA GLN A 461 19.56 -2.02 6.40
C GLN A 461 21.01 -1.77 5.96
N ARG A 462 21.67 -2.73 5.30
CA ARG A 462 23.01 -2.54 4.73
C ARG A 462 23.06 -1.38 3.74
N SER A 463 22.13 -1.35 2.79
CA SER A 463 22.01 -0.26 1.81
C SER A 463 21.76 1.10 2.46
N ARG A 464 20.98 1.17 3.55
CA ARG A 464 20.79 2.41 4.30
C ARG A 464 22.04 2.86 5.04
N HIS A 465 22.78 1.94 5.66
CA HIS A 465 24.07 2.27 6.31
C HIS A 465 25.09 2.75 5.27
N GLU A 466 25.15 2.11 4.10
CA GLU A 466 26.00 2.53 2.98
C GLU A 466 25.62 3.93 2.49
N ASN A 467 24.34 4.17 2.22
CA ASN A 467 23.85 5.49 1.81
C ASN A 467 24.14 6.57 2.86
N GLN A 468 24.00 6.25 4.15
CA GLN A 468 24.29 7.18 5.24
C GLN A 468 25.79 7.47 5.37
N ARG A 469 26.64 6.46 5.15
CA ARG A 469 28.10 6.61 5.10
C ARG A 469 28.53 7.46 3.91
N GLU A 470 27.93 7.28 2.74
CA GLU A 470 28.17 8.12 1.57
C GLU A 470 27.74 9.57 1.81
N LEU A 471 26.57 9.79 2.42
CA LEU A 471 26.13 11.13 2.82
C LEU A 471 27.08 11.80 3.82
N GLN A 472 27.62 11.05 4.78
CA GLN A 472 28.62 11.56 5.72
C GLN A 472 29.93 11.93 5.00
N LYS A 473 30.42 11.10 4.07
CA LYS A 473 31.59 11.43 3.25
C LYS A 473 31.36 12.71 2.45
N ILE A 474 30.20 12.86 1.82
CA ILE A 474 29.82 14.07 1.08
C ILE A 474 29.81 15.30 2.00
N GLN A 475 29.25 15.19 3.20
CA GLN A 475 29.27 16.28 4.19
C GLN A 475 30.69 16.63 4.66
N THR A 476 31.57 15.65 4.85
CA THR A 476 32.98 15.89 5.21
C THR A 476 33.75 16.55 4.08
N ILE A 477 33.51 16.15 2.83
CA ILE A 477 34.08 16.80 1.64
C ILE A 477 33.59 18.24 1.56
N LEU A 478 32.28 18.49 1.72
CA LEU A 478 31.70 19.83 1.67
C LEU A 478 32.27 20.75 2.76
N LYS A 479 32.44 20.23 3.99
CA LYS A 479 33.10 20.95 5.09
C LYS A 479 34.56 21.28 4.79
N ARG A 480 35.31 20.38 4.12
CA ARG A 480 36.69 20.68 3.68
C ARG A 480 36.73 21.75 2.60
N VAL A 481 35.81 21.71 1.64
CA VAL A 481 35.71 22.72 0.58
C VAL A 481 35.35 24.09 1.16
N MET A 482 34.48 24.16 2.16
CA MET A 482 34.14 25.40 2.87
C MET A 482 35.28 25.96 3.75
N MET A 483 36.29 25.16 4.07
CA MET A 483 37.41 25.54 4.94
C MET A 483 38.70 25.87 4.16
N GLN A 484 38.66 25.86 2.81
CA GLN A 484 39.81 26.30 2.00
C GLN A 484 39.86 27.84 1.92
N PRO A 485 41.05 28.47 2.03
CA PRO A 485 41.18 29.91 1.89
C PRO A 485 40.82 30.34 0.46
N ALA A 486 39.94 31.33 0.33
CA ALA A 486 39.53 31.89 -0.94
C ALA A 486 40.71 32.59 -1.64
N VAL A 487 41.30 31.93 -2.62
CA VAL A 487 42.12 32.59 -3.64
C VAL A 487 41.16 33.33 -4.57
N ARG A 488 41.24 34.66 -4.59
CA ARG A 488 40.56 35.49 -5.58
C ARG A 488 41.14 35.17 -6.96
N LEU A 489 40.37 34.43 -7.75
CA LEU A 489 40.48 34.40 -9.20
C LEU A 489 39.12 34.79 -9.77
N ASP A 490 39.17 35.56 -10.85
CA ASP A 490 38.06 36.28 -11.46
C ASP A 490 36.79 35.45 -11.69
N ALA A 491 35.67 36.18 -11.69
CA ALA A 491 34.28 35.74 -11.76
C ALA A 491 34.04 34.37 -12.44
N PRO A 492 33.42 33.38 -11.77
CA PRO A 492 33.07 32.12 -12.39
C PRO A 492 31.76 32.26 -13.18
N SER A 493 31.91 32.19 -14.50
CA SER A 493 30.91 31.73 -15.45
C SER A 493 30.10 30.55 -14.91
N HIS A 494 28.78 30.60 -15.14
CA HIS A 494 27.80 29.55 -14.84
C HIS A 494 28.37 28.12 -14.91
N VAL A 495 28.36 27.42 -13.77
CA VAL A 495 28.58 25.98 -13.72
C VAL A 495 27.35 25.30 -14.31
N VAL A 496 27.39 25.04 -15.61
CA VAL A 496 26.50 24.07 -16.27
C VAL A 496 26.90 22.69 -15.77
N VAL A 497 26.03 22.05 -14.98
CA VAL A 497 26.17 20.64 -14.65
C VAL A 497 25.87 19.85 -15.92
N TYR A 498 26.92 19.47 -16.66
CA TYR A 498 26.77 18.54 -17.78
C TYR A 498 26.41 17.15 -17.24
N PRO A 499 25.43 16.44 -17.84
CA PRO A 499 25.25 15.02 -17.54
C PRO A 499 26.52 14.27 -17.91
N GLU A 500 27.03 13.44 -17.01
CA GLU A 500 28.19 12.57 -17.28
C GLU A 500 28.02 11.89 -18.64
N LYS A 501 28.97 12.15 -19.56
CA LYS A 501 29.02 11.49 -20.87
C LYS A 501 29.35 10.01 -20.66
N ARG A 502 28.33 9.18 -20.44
CA ARG A 502 28.48 7.72 -20.40
C ARG A 502 28.94 7.23 -21.76
N VAL A 503 29.98 6.40 -21.78
CA VAL A 503 30.56 5.86 -23.01
C VAL A 503 29.56 4.89 -23.66
N ALA A 504 29.24 5.11 -24.94
CA ALA A 504 28.33 4.28 -25.73
C ALA A 504 29.07 3.09 -26.35
N ARG A 505 29.24 2.03 -25.57
CA ARG A 505 29.92 0.79 -25.99
C ARG A 505 29.08 -0.43 -25.63
N LEU A 506 28.99 -1.38 -26.54
CA LEU A 506 28.34 -2.67 -26.29
C LEU A 506 29.34 -3.72 -25.78
N SER A 507 28.86 -4.64 -24.95
CA SER A 507 29.59 -5.81 -24.45
C SER A 507 30.11 -6.65 -25.63
N LYS A 508 31.33 -7.22 -25.50
CA LYS A 508 31.89 -8.08 -26.54
C LYS A 508 31.27 -9.47 -26.57
N ARG A 509 30.88 -10.01 -25.40
CA ARG A 509 30.39 -11.38 -25.22
C ARG A 509 29.28 -11.42 -24.15
N PRO A 510 28.02 -11.10 -24.49
CA PRO A 510 26.90 -11.25 -23.56
C PRO A 510 26.75 -12.74 -23.19
N LYS A 511 26.59 -13.02 -21.89
CA LYS A 511 26.51 -14.39 -21.36
C LYS A 511 25.17 -15.03 -21.67
N ASP A 512 24.09 -14.26 -21.62
CA ASP A 512 22.73 -14.71 -21.87
C ASP A 512 21.85 -13.57 -22.45
N LEU A 513 20.59 -13.89 -22.77
CA LEU A 513 19.64 -12.93 -23.31
C LEU A 513 19.19 -11.89 -22.25
N PHE A 514 19.33 -12.19 -20.95
CA PHE A 514 19.01 -11.25 -19.87
C PHE A 514 20.04 -10.13 -19.81
N GLU A 515 21.33 -10.45 -19.89
CA GLU A 515 22.41 -9.48 -19.99
C GLU A 515 22.28 -8.64 -21.27
N LEU A 516 21.84 -9.26 -22.37
CA LEU A 516 21.60 -8.57 -23.64
C LEU A 516 20.46 -7.56 -23.57
N TRP A 517 19.40 -7.87 -22.81
CA TRP A 517 18.29 -6.96 -22.57
C TRP A 517 18.67 -5.87 -21.55
N HIS A 518 19.43 -6.23 -20.51
CA HIS A 518 19.94 -5.29 -19.52
C HIS A 518 20.83 -4.22 -20.18
N GLU A 519 21.71 -4.63 -21.09
CA GLU A 519 22.55 -3.72 -21.90
C GLU A 519 21.72 -2.70 -22.69
N PHE A 520 20.57 -3.13 -23.23
CA PHE A 520 19.66 -2.24 -23.95
C PHE A 520 18.94 -1.26 -23.05
N GLN A 521 18.42 -1.75 -21.92
CA GLN A 521 17.54 -0.99 -21.05
C GLN A 521 18.31 -0.05 -20.10
N PHE A 522 19.47 -0.47 -19.61
CA PHE A 522 20.23 0.19 -18.54
C PHE A 522 21.71 0.41 -18.87
N GLY A 523 22.26 -0.34 -19.82
CA GLY A 523 23.70 -0.39 -20.08
C GLY A 523 24.44 -1.24 -19.04
N ASN A 524 25.66 -1.69 -19.36
CA ASN A 524 26.45 -2.55 -18.46
C ASN A 524 27.60 -1.75 -17.83
N GLY A 525 27.81 -1.89 -16.52
CA GLY A 525 28.99 -1.34 -15.84
C GLY A 525 29.20 0.18 -15.99
N GLY A 526 28.11 0.97 -15.95
CA GLY A 526 28.16 2.43 -16.09
C GLY A 526 28.16 2.94 -17.54
N LEU A 527 28.12 2.05 -18.53
CA LEU A 527 28.01 2.41 -19.94
C LEU A 527 26.61 2.94 -20.28
N LYS A 528 26.52 3.66 -21.40
CA LYS A 528 25.24 4.20 -21.89
C LYS A 528 24.29 3.04 -22.27
N PRO A 529 22.99 3.11 -21.96
CA PRO A 529 22.01 2.14 -22.43
C PRO A 529 21.92 2.12 -23.96
N ALA A 530 21.84 0.93 -24.58
CA ALA A 530 21.83 0.84 -26.04
C ALA A 530 20.61 1.52 -26.69
N LYS A 531 19.46 1.58 -25.98
CA LYS A 531 18.27 2.30 -26.46
C LYS A 531 18.49 3.81 -26.64
N ASP A 532 19.45 4.37 -25.89
CA ASP A 532 19.77 5.80 -25.89
C ASP A 532 20.94 6.15 -26.83
N PHE A 533 21.46 5.18 -27.60
CA PHE A 533 22.54 5.43 -28.55
C PHE A 533 22.09 6.38 -29.66
N THR A 534 22.89 7.43 -29.92
CA THR A 534 22.72 8.34 -31.06
C THR A 534 23.08 7.64 -32.38
N PRO A 535 22.68 8.16 -33.55
CA PRO A 535 23.04 7.57 -34.84
C PRO A 535 24.55 7.36 -35.03
N VAL A 536 25.38 8.30 -34.55
CA VAL A 536 26.84 8.21 -34.61
C VAL A 536 27.36 7.07 -33.72
N GLU A 537 26.85 6.96 -32.48
CA GLU A 537 27.23 5.90 -31.54
C GLU A 537 26.78 4.50 -32.03
N ARG A 538 25.61 4.41 -32.69
CA ARG A 538 25.16 3.20 -33.38
C ARG A 538 26.08 2.86 -34.55
N GLY A 539 26.56 3.86 -35.29
CA GLY A 539 27.55 3.70 -36.36
C GLY A 539 28.86 3.12 -35.85
N ALA A 540 29.37 3.62 -34.71
CA ALA A 540 30.58 3.11 -34.07
C ALA A 540 30.44 1.65 -33.58
N ASN A 541 29.22 1.21 -33.25
CA ASN A 541 28.91 -0.16 -32.82
C ASN A 541 28.14 -0.96 -33.89
N LYS A 542 28.22 -0.58 -35.18
CA LYS A 542 27.30 -1.02 -36.25
C LYS A 542 27.04 -2.52 -36.27
N PHE A 543 28.09 -3.35 -36.23
CA PHE A 543 27.96 -4.80 -36.34
C PHE A 543 27.22 -5.42 -35.15
N ALA A 544 27.63 -5.08 -33.93
CA ALA A 544 26.99 -5.60 -32.71
C ALA A 544 25.57 -5.06 -32.57
N PHE A 545 25.38 -3.76 -32.79
CA PHE A 545 24.08 -3.11 -32.68
C PHE A 545 23.07 -3.69 -33.68
N SER A 546 23.45 -3.82 -34.95
CA SER A 546 22.59 -4.41 -35.98
C SER A 546 22.19 -5.85 -35.64
N ARG A 547 23.14 -6.68 -35.17
CA ARG A 547 22.86 -8.09 -34.81
C ARG A 547 21.89 -8.22 -33.65
N ARG A 548 21.97 -7.32 -32.67
CA ARG A 548 21.16 -7.37 -31.44
C ARG A 548 19.81 -6.69 -31.58
N LYS A 549 19.67 -5.76 -32.53
CA LYS A 549 18.44 -4.98 -32.73
C LYS A 549 17.19 -5.84 -32.87
N VAL A 550 17.26 -6.94 -33.63
CA VAL A 550 16.10 -7.85 -33.82
C VAL A 550 15.57 -8.40 -32.50
N PHE A 551 16.46 -8.79 -31.60
CA PHE A 551 16.11 -9.28 -30.27
C PHE A 551 15.49 -8.18 -29.42
N TRP A 552 16.11 -6.99 -29.38
CA TRP A 552 15.58 -5.84 -28.64
C TRP A 552 14.20 -5.43 -29.14
N ASP A 553 13.97 -5.44 -30.46
CA ASP A 553 12.68 -5.10 -31.06
C ASP A 553 11.59 -6.13 -30.67
N ILE A 554 11.91 -7.44 -30.66
CA ILE A 554 10.99 -8.51 -30.26
C ILE A 554 10.63 -8.41 -28.78
N VAL A 555 11.62 -8.27 -27.89
CA VAL A 555 11.35 -8.12 -26.45
C VAL A 555 10.55 -6.84 -26.18
N ALA A 556 10.88 -5.73 -26.85
CA ALA A 556 10.10 -4.51 -26.74
C ALA A 556 8.66 -4.66 -27.26
N ALA A 557 8.44 -5.46 -28.31
CA ALA A 557 7.10 -5.77 -28.81
C ALA A 557 6.29 -6.61 -27.81
N LEU A 558 6.88 -7.67 -27.26
CA LEU A 558 6.23 -8.51 -26.24
C LEU A 558 5.89 -7.70 -24.98
N ILE A 559 6.76 -6.76 -24.57
CA ILE A 559 6.47 -5.84 -23.46
C ILE A 559 5.28 -4.93 -23.79
N ARG A 560 5.20 -4.40 -25.01
CA ARG A 560 4.02 -3.61 -25.46
C ARG A 560 2.74 -4.45 -25.46
N SER A 561 2.84 -5.76 -25.68
CA SER A 561 1.73 -6.71 -25.61
C SER A 561 1.39 -7.17 -24.18
N GLY A 562 2.08 -6.67 -23.15
CA GLY A 562 1.74 -6.89 -21.74
C GLY A 562 2.59 -7.93 -21.00
N TYR A 563 3.62 -8.50 -21.62
CA TYR A 563 4.57 -9.39 -20.95
C TYR A 563 5.64 -8.61 -20.17
N THR A 564 6.21 -9.19 -19.12
CA THR A 564 7.45 -8.66 -18.51
C THR A 564 8.65 -8.98 -19.41
N SER A 565 9.79 -8.28 -19.21
CA SER A 565 11.01 -8.59 -19.96
C SER A 565 11.45 -10.04 -19.78
N ASP A 566 11.31 -10.55 -18.55
CA ASP A 566 11.79 -11.88 -18.19
C ASP A 566 10.92 -12.95 -18.87
N THR A 567 9.59 -12.80 -18.80
CA THR A 567 8.66 -13.69 -19.52
C THR A 567 8.83 -13.60 -21.04
N ALA A 568 9.16 -12.42 -21.58
CA ALA A 568 9.44 -12.26 -23.01
C ALA A 568 10.73 -13.00 -23.42
N ILE A 569 11.78 -12.93 -22.59
CA ILE A 569 13.04 -13.63 -22.81
C ILE A 569 12.85 -15.15 -22.65
N ASP A 570 12.11 -15.59 -21.65
CA ASP A 570 11.77 -17.00 -21.45
C ASP A 570 11.00 -17.58 -22.63
N LYS A 571 10.09 -16.81 -23.25
CA LYS A 571 9.41 -17.22 -24.50
C LYS A 571 10.38 -17.39 -25.67
N ILE A 572 11.42 -16.57 -25.77
CA ILE A 572 12.47 -16.73 -26.79
C ILE A 572 13.29 -18.00 -26.48
N TYR A 573 13.63 -18.24 -25.23
CA TYR A 573 14.32 -19.47 -24.82
C TYR A 573 13.48 -20.72 -25.03
N ALA A 574 12.15 -20.66 -24.85
CA ALA A 574 11.26 -21.79 -25.10
C ALA A 574 11.25 -22.20 -26.58
N VAL A 575 11.45 -21.25 -27.50
CA VAL A 575 11.47 -21.52 -28.95
C VAL A 575 12.83 -22.05 -29.42
N TYR A 576 13.93 -21.44 -28.95
CA TYR A 576 15.27 -21.74 -29.48
C TYR A 576 16.10 -22.68 -28.57
N GLY A 577 15.69 -22.87 -27.32
CA GLY A 577 16.43 -23.65 -26.33
C GLY A 577 17.47 -22.82 -25.56
N ARG A 578 17.54 -23.02 -24.25
CA ARG A 578 18.48 -22.31 -23.35
C ARG A 578 19.94 -22.78 -23.48
N GLN A 579 20.12 -23.96 -24.08
CA GLN A 579 21.42 -24.56 -24.37
C GLN A 579 22.16 -23.91 -25.55
N LEU A 580 21.46 -23.13 -26.40
CA LEU A 580 22.09 -22.49 -27.54
C LEU A 580 22.83 -21.20 -27.12
N PRO A 581 24.03 -20.93 -27.69
CA PRO A 581 24.72 -19.67 -27.49
C PRO A 581 23.90 -18.46 -27.98
N VAL A 582 24.04 -17.31 -27.32
CA VAL A 582 23.36 -16.06 -27.68
C VAL A 582 23.57 -15.69 -29.16
N SER A 583 24.76 -15.91 -29.71
CA SER A 583 25.07 -15.66 -31.12
C SER A 583 24.27 -16.53 -32.08
N SER A 584 24.02 -17.80 -31.73
CA SER A 584 23.22 -18.73 -32.52
C SER A 584 21.74 -18.34 -32.49
N ILE A 585 21.21 -18.00 -31.31
CA ILE A 585 19.84 -17.52 -31.15
C ILE A 585 19.62 -16.22 -31.94
N LEU A 586 20.53 -15.25 -31.85
CA LEU A 586 20.45 -14.00 -32.63
C LEU A 586 20.52 -14.22 -34.15
N THR A 587 21.23 -15.26 -34.60
CA THR A 587 21.30 -15.61 -36.02
C THR A 587 20.00 -16.27 -36.48
N ALA A 588 19.43 -17.16 -35.66
CA ALA A 588 18.13 -17.78 -35.94
C ALA A 588 16.99 -16.75 -35.96
N LEU A 589 17.00 -15.78 -35.04
CA LEU A 589 16.03 -14.67 -34.98
C LEU A 589 16.03 -13.78 -36.24
N ARG A 590 17.14 -13.74 -36.99
CA ARG A 590 17.25 -13.01 -38.26
C ARG A 590 16.72 -13.78 -39.47
N GLY A 591 16.51 -15.09 -39.33
CA GLY A 591 15.89 -15.92 -40.38
C GLY A 591 14.41 -15.58 -40.56
N LYS A 592 13.89 -15.71 -41.78
CA LYS A 592 12.51 -15.34 -42.19
C LYS A 592 11.37 -16.03 -41.39
N VAL A 593 11.68 -16.96 -40.49
CA VAL A 593 10.71 -17.76 -39.71
C VAL A 593 10.25 -17.05 -38.42
N ALA A 594 10.99 -16.05 -37.91
CA ALA A 594 10.73 -15.46 -36.59
C ALA A 594 9.39 -14.69 -36.49
N MET A 595 8.93 -14.02 -37.55
CA MET A 595 7.64 -13.30 -37.51
C MET A 595 6.42 -14.23 -37.63
N GLN A 596 6.54 -15.42 -38.22
CA GLN A 596 5.43 -16.39 -38.32
C GLN A 596 5.21 -17.16 -37.01
N VAL A 597 6.27 -17.50 -36.27
CA VAL A 597 6.18 -18.28 -35.03
C VAL A 597 5.50 -17.49 -33.90
N PHE A 598 5.75 -16.19 -33.79
CA PHE A 598 5.08 -15.35 -32.78
C PHE A 598 3.69 -14.84 -33.21
N ALA A 599 3.34 -14.94 -34.51
CA ALA A 599 1.99 -14.67 -34.99
C ALA A 599 1.05 -15.88 -34.79
N CYS A 600 1.52 -17.12 -34.98
CA CYS A 600 0.72 -18.33 -34.80
C CYS A 600 0.44 -18.70 -33.33
N ASN A 601 1.37 -18.44 -32.41
CA ASN A 601 1.21 -18.81 -30.99
C ASN A 601 0.43 -17.78 -30.14
N ASN A 602 -0.27 -16.84 -30.76
CA ASN A 602 -1.12 -15.83 -30.10
C ASN A 602 -2.62 -16.02 -30.36
N LEU A 603 -3.04 -17.16 -30.91
CA LEU A 603 -4.45 -17.55 -30.86
C LEU A 603 -4.76 -18.13 -29.46
N PRO A 604 -5.80 -17.65 -28.78
CA PRO A 604 -6.27 -18.31 -27.56
C PRO A 604 -6.68 -19.74 -27.94
N GLN A 605 -6.04 -20.73 -27.35
CA GLN A 605 -6.63 -22.07 -27.31
C GLN A 605 -7.89 -21.95 -26.44
N TYR A 606 -9.03 -22.22 -27.09
CA TYR A 606 -10.38 -22.09 -26.54
C TYR A 606 -10.60 -22.95 -25.30
#